data_AF-A0A7C3D5C2-F1
#
_entry.id   AF-A0A7C3D5C2-F1
#
_cell.length_a   1.000
_cell.length_b   1.000
_cell.length_c   1.000
_cell.angle_alpha   90.00
_cell.angle_beta   90.00
_cell.angle_gamma   90.00
#
_symmetry.space_group_name_H-M   'P 1'
#
loop_
_entity.id
_entity.type
_entity.pdbx_description
1 polymer ?
#
loop_
_entity_poly.entity_id
_entity_poly.type
_entity_poly.pdbx_seq_one_letter_code
_entity_poly.pdbx_strand_id
1 'polypeptide(L)'
;MKKSKWTPVLLLLAAVLLVVTPKDSPWSLIAFLTAGILLVATLVLALKAYRRQGMRRTTILFLATVLLTAIALFSYLRYRPALLAAPGYTLHNVTDPGILHGRIKTLQTIAEQVPCTYQLLGWQSGDAFYYRSECDGNGRIWRYVIADDAVEPAAAAPDGLYAAPIPASDVIEGVLADVYPRDLATVSRETFIVGDALPSPDGRFIALISRHVYGPQDVLLLTSPVSFPPQSR
;
A
#
# COMPACT_ATOMS: atom_id res chain seq x y z
N MET A 1 -41.37 -26.53 12.46
CA MET A 1 -40.19 -25.74 12.91
C MET A 1 -40.36 -24.28 12.48
N LYS A 2 -40.52 -23.35 13.42
CA LYS A 2 -40.62 -21.90 13.14
C LYS A 2 -39.27 -21.38 12.66
N LYS A 3 -39.22 -20.81 11.44
CA LYS A 3 -38.01 -20.14 10.93
C LYS A 3 -37.75 -18.90 11.80
N SER A 4 -36.59 -18.87 12.46
CA SER A 4 -36.13 -17.72 13.24
C SER A 4 -35.99 -16.50 12.32
N LYS A 5 -36.69 -15.41 12.65
CA LYS A 5 -36.65 -14.14 11.91
C LYS A 5 -35.39 -13.31 12.22
N TRP A 6 -34.53 -13.77 13.12
CA TRP A 6 -33.44 -12.96 13.70
C TRP A 6 -32.09 -13.09 12.98
N THR A 7 -31.89 -14.12 12.17
CA THR A 7 -30.63 -14.36 11.44
C THR A 7 -30.19 -13.22 10.51
N PRO A 8 -31.07 -12.57 9.70
CA PRO A 8 -30.62 -11.47 8.86
C PRO A 8 -30.25 -10.22 9.67
N VAL A 9 -30.91 -9.99 10.80
CA VAL A 9 -30.64 -8.84 11.69
C VAL A 9 -29.26 -8.97 12.34
N LEU A 10 -28.90 -10.17 12.79
CA LEU A 10 -27.58 -10.44 13.38
C LEU A 10 -26.44 -10.28 12.37
N LEU A 11 -26.63 -10.69 11.11
CA LEU A 11 -25.63 -10.50 10.04
C LEU A 11 -25.43 -9.02 9.70
N LEU A 12 -26.51 -8.23 9.70
CA LEU A 12 -26.45 -6.81 9.41
C LEU A 12 -25.77 -6.03 10.55
N LEU A 13 -26.04 -6.40 11.81
CA LEU A 13 -25.35 -5.85 12.98
C LEU A 13 -23.84 -6.19 12.97
N ALA A 14 -23.47 -7.40 12.60
CA ALA A 14 -22.06 -7.78 12.46
C ALA A 14 -21.34 -6.98 11.35
N ALA A 15 -22.01 -6.76 10.22
CA ALA A 15 -21.48 -5.94 9.12
C ALA A 15 -21.32 -4.46 9.53
N VAL A 16 -22.26 -3.91 10.30
CA VAL A 16 -22.17 -2.53 10.82
C VAL A 16 -21.05 -2.40 11.85
N LEU A 17 -20.86 -3.39 12.72
CA LEU A 17 -19.76 -3.39 13.70
C LEU A 17 -18.37 -3.38 13.04
N LEU A 18 -18.20 -4.04 11.89
CA LEU A 18 -16.94 -4.01 11.11
C LEU A 18 -16.62 -2.62 10.53
N VAL A 19 -17.64 -1.85 10.16
CA VAL A 19 -17.48 -0.51 9.57
C VAL A 19 -17.07 0.52 10.62
N VAL A 20 -17.43 0.32 11.89
CA VAL A 20 -17.30 1.34 12.95
C VAL A 20 -16.01 1.17 13.78
N THR A 21 -15.31 0.03 13.70
CA THR A 21 -14.08 -0.14 14.50
C THR A 21 -12.95 0.77 14.04
N PRO A 22 -12.25 1.49 14.95
CA PRO A 22 -11.11 2.34 14.61
C PRO A 22 -10.02 1.52 13.92
N LYS A 23 -9.53 2.04 12.79
CA LYS A 23 -8.52 1.39 11.93
C LYS A 23 -7.24 0.99 12.68
N ASP A 24 -6.92 1.71 13.75
CA ASP A 24 -5.67 1.54 14.50
C ASP A 24 -5.81 0.60 15.72
N SER A 25 -6.98 -0.05 15.88
CA SER A 25 -7.24 -0.96 17.00
C SER A 25 -6.72 -2.37 16.71
N PRO A 26 -6.03 -3.05 17.65
CA PRO A 26 -5.63 -4.45 17.50
C PRO A 26 -6.84 -5.40 17.32
N TRP A 27 -8.02 -4.98 17.74
CA TRP A 27 -9.28 -5.71 17.55
C TRP A 27 -9.77 -5.71 16.10
N SER A 28 -9.27 -4.81 15.26
CA SER A 28 -9.64 -4.75 13.84
C SER A 28 -9.31 -6.06 13.15
N LEU A 29 -8.10 -6.59 13.30
CA LEU A 29 -7.67 -7.82 12.63
C LEU A 29 -8.50 -9.04 13.05
N ILE A 30 -8.86 -9.15 14.33
CA ILE A 30 -9.76 -10.19 14.84
C ILE A 30 -11.17 -10.02 14.26
N ALA A 31 -11.69 -8.79 14.20
CA ALA A 31 -12.96 -8.51 13.55
C ALA A 31 -12.93 -8.90 12.05
N PHE A 32 -11.86 -8.57 11.33
CA PHE A 32 -11.67 -8.93 9.92
C PHE A 32 -11.65 -10.46 9.72
N LEU A 33 -10.90 -11.20 10.53
CA LEU A 33 -10.82 -12.66 10.42
C LEU A 33 -12.15 -13.34 10.76
N THR A 34 -12.81 -12.91 11.84
CA THR A 34 -14.12 -13.45 12.23
C THR A 34 -15.17 -13.15 11.17
N ALA A 35 -15.15 -11.96 10.57
CA ALA A 35 -16.01 -11.61 9.44
C ALA A 35 -15.77 -12.52 8.22
N GLY A 36 -14.50 -12.76 7.87
CA GLY A 36 -14.11 -13.64 6.77
C GLY A 36 -14.59 -15.08 6.98
N ILE A 37 -14.37 -15.65 8.17
CA ILE A 37 -14.83 -17.00 8.53
C ILE A 37 -16.36 -17.08 8.46
N LEU A 38 -17.06 -16.09 9.02
CA LEU A 38 -18.51 -16.01 8.96
C LEU A 38 -19.00 -15.94 7.50
N LEU A 39 -18.31 -15.18 6.65
CA LEU A 39 -18.63 -15.03 5.22
C LEU A 39 -18.46 -16.33 4.42
N VAL A 40 -17.41 -17.10 4.70
CA VAL A 40 -17.19 -18.41 4.06
C VAL A 40 -18.23 -19.43 4.55
N ALA A 41 -18.44 -19.52 5.87
CA ALA A 41 -19.42 -20.44 6.45
C ALA A 41 -20.83 -20.16 5.92
N THR A 42 -21.18 -18.88 5.80
CA THR A 42 -22.45 -18.43 5.22
C THR A 42 -22.56 -18.80 3.74
N LEU A 43 -21.53 -18.56 2.92
CA LEU A 43 -21.52 -18.96 1.51
C LEU A 43 -21.76 -20.47 1.32
N VAL A 44 -21.09 -21.31 2.12
CA VAL A 44 -21.26 -22.77 2.07
C VAL A 44 -22.69 -23.19 2.42
N LEU A 45 -23.30 -22.57 3.43
CA LEU A 45 -24.68 -22.84 3.81
C LEU A 45 -25.67 -22.43 2.70
N ALA A 46 -25.44 -21.30 2.04
CA ALA A 46 -26.27 -20.87 0.90
C ALA A 46 -26.13 -21.80 -0.30
N LEU A 47 -24.92 -22.25 -0.63
CA LEU A 47 -24.70 -23.23 -1.71
C LEU A 47 -25.40 -24.57 -1.42
N LYS A 48 -25.35 -25.05 -0.17
CA LYS A 48 -26.10 -26.24 0.26
C LYS A 48 -27.61 -26.04 0.19
N ALA A 49 -28.11 -24.86 0.56
CA ALA A 49 -29.54 -24.53 0.48
C ALA A 49 -30.03 -24.37 -0.97
N TYR A 50 -29.22 -23.75 -1.83
CA TYR A 50 -29.47 -23.58 -3.26
C TYR A 50 -29.68 -24.93 -3.96
N ARG A 51 -28.79 -25.90 -3.69
CA ARG A 51 -28.90 -27.26 -4.25
C ARG A 51 -30.20 -27.99 -3.88
N ARG A 52 -30.84 -27.64 -2.76
CA ARG A 52 -31.99 -28.39 -2.22
C ARG A 52 -33.36 -27.87 -2.61
N GLN A 53 -33.54 -26.61 -2.98
CA GLN A 53 -34.89 -26.00 -2.92
C GLN A 53 -35.32 -25.11 -4.09
N GLY A 54 -34.53 -25.02 -5.16
CA GLY A 54 -34.76 -24.02 -6.20
C GLY A 54 -34.51 -22.60 -5.68
N MET A 55 -34.25 -21.65 -6.57
CA MET A 55 -33.71 -20.33 -6.24
C MET A 55 -34.77 -19.44 -5.57
N ARG A 56 -34.99 -19.62 -4.27
CA ARG A 56 -35.87 -18.78 -3.46
C ARG A 56 -35.27 -17.39 -3.26
N ARG A 57 -36.10 -16.35 -3.23
CA ARG A 57 -35.72 -14.94 -2.96
C ARG A 57 -34.75 -14.76 -1.79
N THR A 58 -34.85 -15.61 -0.75
CA THR A 58 -33.95 -15.59 0.40
C THR A 58 -32.49 -15.88 0.06
N THR A 59 -32.23 -16.80 -0.88
CA THR A 59 -30.86 -17.14 -1.32
C THR A 59 -30.23 -15.98 -2.08
N ILE A 60 -31.01 -15.26 -2.89
CA ILE A 60 -30.54 -14.09 -3.65
C ILE A 60 -30.16 -12.96 -2.71
N LEU A 61 -31.05 -12.56 -1.78
CA LEU A 61 -30.76 -11.51 -0.80
C LEU A 61 -29.52 -11.81 0.04
N PHE A 62 -29.33 -13.09 0.37
CA PHE A 62 -28.19 -13.54 1.13
C PHE A 62 -26.88 -13.45 0.34
N LEU A 63 -26.83 -13.96 -0.89
CA LEU A 63 -25.66 -13.84 -1.76
C LEU A 63 -25.31 -12.37 -2.02
N ALA A 64 -26.32 -11.51 -2.19
CA ALA A 64 -26.13 -10.08 -2.30
C ALA A 64 -25.48 -9.49 -1.03
N THR A 65 -25.89 -9.91 0.16
CA THR A 65 -25.28 -9.45 1.43
C THR A 65 -23.82 -9.89 1.55
N VAL A 66 -23.51 -11.14 1.21
CA VAL A 66 -22.13 -11.66 1.18
C VAL A 66 -21.28 -10.87 0.20
N LEU A 67 -21.77 -10.65 -1.02
CA LEU A 67 -21.07 -9.86 -2.04
C LEU A 67 -20.81 -8.42 -1.57
N LEU A 68 -21.82 -7.75 -1.01
CA LEU A 68 -21.67 -6.39 -0.48
C LEU A 68 -20.66 -6.33 0.66
N THR A 69 -20.66 -7.32 1.55
CA THR A 69 -19.68 -7.40 2.64
C THR A 69 -18.27 -7.60 2.11
N ALA A 70 -18.09 -8.46 1.11
CA ALA A 70 -16.79 -8.66 0.45
C ALA A 70 -16.30 -7.40 -0.27
N ILE A 71 -17.19 -6.69 -0.98
CA ILE A 71 -16.88 -5.41 -1.63
C ILE A 71 -16.48 -4.35 -0.59
N ALA A 72 -17.22 -4.27 0.52
CA ALA A 72 -16.89 -3.37 1.62
C ALA A 72 -15.52 -3.71 2.22
N LEU A 73 -15.26 -4.97 2.55
CA LEU A 73 -13.97 -5.41 3.07
C LEU A 73 -12.82 -5.03 2.13
N PHE A 74 -13.02 -5.31 0.84
CA PHE A 74 -12.04 -5.03 -0.20
C PHE A 74 -11.83 -3.52 -0.41
N SER A 75 -12.82 -2.67 -0.13
CA SER A 75 -12.67 -1.22 -0.18
C SER A 75 -11.93 -0.62 1.02
N TYR A 76 -11.88 -1.33 2.15
CA TYR A 76 -11.08 -0.95 3.32
C TYR A 76 -9.59 -1.28 3.18
N LEU A 77 -9.21 -2.22 2.32
CA LEU A 77 -7.82 -2.56 2.03
C LEU A 77 -7.21 -1.47 1.15
N ARG A 78 -6.61 -0.45 1.78
CA ARG A 78 -5.77 0.53 1.11
C ARG A 78 -4.31 0.18 1.34
N TYR A 79 -3.56 0.09 0.25
CA TYR A 79 -2.13 -0.08 0.31
C TYR A 79 -1.48 1.06 1.08
N ARG A 80 -0.43 0.73 1.85
CA ARG A 80 0.46 1.70 2.47
C ARG A 80 1.91 1.28 2.19
N PRO A 81 2.78 2.23 1.78
CA PRO A 81 4.20 1.96 1.71
C PRO A 81 4.76 1.68 3.10
N ALA A 82 5.94 1.06 3.15
CA ALA A 82 6.55 0.65 4.42
C ALA A 82 7.03 1.85 5.26
N LEU A 83 7.19 3.01 4.63
CA LEU A 83 7.53 4.28 5.26
C LEU A 83 6.37 5.27 5.14
N LEU A 84 6.19 6.08 6.17
CA LEU A 84 5.28 7.20 6.24
C LEU A 84 6.08 8.50 6.40
N ALA A 85 5.51 9.64 6.05
CA ALA A 85 6.13 10.94 6.31
C ALA A 85 6.22 11.21 7.82
N ALA A 86 7.37 11.72 8.29
CA ALA A 86 7.48 12.29 9.62
C ALA A 86 6.72 13.63 9.71
N PRO A 87 6.38 14.12 10.92
CA PRO A 87 5.72 15.42 11.07
C PRO A 87 6.49 16.55 10.39
N GLY A 88 5.79 17.33 9.57
CA GLY A 88 6.38 18.43 8.79
C GLY A 88 6.83 18.04 7.40
N TYR A 89 7.04 16.75 7.11
CA TYR A 89 7.43 16.26 5.79
C TYR A 89 6.21 15.81 4.99
N THR A 90 6.38 15.70 3.67
CA THR A 90 5.42 14.97 2.84
C THR A 90 6.12 13.87 2.05
N LEU A 91 5.39 12.79 1.81
CA LEU A 91 5.92 11.59 1.19
C LEU A 91 4.98 11.17 0.07
N HIS A 92 5.48 11.21 -1.16
CA HIS A 92 4.76 10.82 -2.36
C HIS A 92 5.18 9.41 -2.77
N ASN A 93 4.21 8.52 -3.04
CA ASN A 93 4.50 7.19 -3.56
C ASN A 93 4.53 7.24 -5.08
N VAL A 94 5.72 7.25 -5.67
CA VAL A 94 5.92 7.26 -7.12
C VAL A 94 5.39 5.98 -7.75
N THR A 95 5.53 4.86 -7.04
CA THR A 95 5.01 3.56 -7.49
C THR A 95 3.60 3.29 -6.96
N ASP A 96 2.76 4.33 -6.84
CA ASP A 96 1.37 4.16 -6.39
C ASP A 96 0.65 3.21 -7.37
N PRO A 97 0.23 2.03 -6.89
CA PRO A 97 -0.50 1.08 -7.72
C PRO A 97 -1.94 1.56 -8.06
N GLY A 98 -2.39 2.68 -7.47
CA GLY A 98 -3.76 3.16 -7.62
C GLY A 98 -4.78 2.26 -6.90
N ILE A 99 -6.07 2.50 -7.12
CA ILE A 99 -7.13 1.88 -6.29
C ILE A 99 -7.18 0.35 -6.45
N LEU A 100 -7.11 -0.15 -7.69
CA LEU A 100 -7.25 -1.59 -7.96
C LEU A 100 -5.95 -2.34 -7.67
N HIS A 101 -4.82 -1.91 -8.22
CA HIS A 101 -3.57 -2.62 -7.97
C HIS A 101 -3.10 -2.42 -6.53
N GLY A 102 -3.49 -1.36 -5.81
CA GLY A 102 -3.16 -1.21 -4.39
C GLY A 102 -3.73 -2.34 -3.54
N ARG A 103 -4.90 -2.85 -3.91
CA ARG A 103 -5.48 -4.01 -3.21
C ARG A 103 -4.69 -5.29 -3.49
N ILE A 104 -4.22 -5.47 -4.73
CA ILE A 104 -3.34 -6.58 -5.11
C ILE A 104 -2.01 -6.47 -4.32
N LYS A 105 -1.40 -5.29 -4.28
CA LYS A 105 -0.15 -5.03 -3.56
C LYS A 105 -0.30 -5.24 -2.05
N THR A 106 -1.48 -4.95 -1.50
CA THR A 106 -1.82 -5.27 -0.10
C THR A 106 -1.82 -6.77 0.15
N LEU A 107 -2.47 -7.55 -0.74
CA LEU A 107 -2.46 -9.02 -0.65
C LEU A 107 -1.03 -9.59 -0.81
N GLN A 108 -0.24 -9.03 -1.72
CA GLN A 108 1.18 -9.39 -1.88
C GLN A 108 1.99 -9.10 -0.62
N THR A 109 1.73 -7.99 0.06
CA THR A 109 2.37 -7.66 1.34
C THR A 109 2.02 -8.68 2.42
N ILE A 110 0.75 -9.08 2.51
CA ILE A 110 0.27 -10.12 3.44
C ILE A 110 0.89 -11.49 3.11
N ALA A 111 1.09 -11.78 1.82
CA ALA A 111 1.68 -13.02 1.34
C ALA A 111 3.23 -12.97 1.26
N GLU A 112 3.85 -11.89 1.76
CA GLU A 112 5.30 -11.70 1.77
C GLU A 112 5.95 -11.89 0.38
N GLN A 113 5.29 -11.38 -0.66
CA GLN A 113 5.78 -11.44 -2.03
C GLN A 113 6.54 -10.15 -2.39
N VAL A 114 7.70 -10.32 -3.05
CA VAL A 114 8.52 -9.23 -3.59
C VAL A 114 8.55 -9.35 -5.12
N PRO A 115 7.50 -8.91 -5.82
CA PRO A 115 7.39 -9.12 -7.27
C PRO A 115 8.35 -8.26 -8.08
N CYS A 116 8.78 -7.12 -7.53
CA CYS A 116 9.63 -6.15 -8.20
C CYS A 116 10.69 -5.62 -7.25
N THR A 117 11.88 -5.38 -7.78
CA THR A 117 12.92 -4.57 -7.13
C THR A 117 13.14 -3.29 -7.94
N TYR A 118 13.58 -2.22 -7.27
CA TYR A 118 13.80 -0.93 -7.92
C TYR A 118 15.26 -0.48 -7.78
N GLN A 119 15.69 0.35 -8.71
CA GLN A 119 16.98 1.04 -8.69
C GLN A 119 16.76 2.50 -9.06
N LEU A 120 17.22 3.42 -8.22
CA LEU A 120 17.18 4.86 -8.51
C LEU A 120 18.29 5.18 -9.53
N LEU A 121 17.96 5.85 -10.63
CA LEU A 121 18.92 6.17 -11.69
C LEU A 121 19.42 7.62 -11.61
N GLY A 122 18.55 8.55 -11.22
CA GLY A 122 18.92 9.94 -11.01
C GLY A 122 17.86 10.94 -11.51
N TRP A 123 18.26 12.20 -11.51
CA TRP A 123 17.41 13.35 -11.81
C TRP A 123 17.81 14.00 -13.14
N GLN A 124 16.83 14.32 -13.96
CA GLN A 124 17.02 15.19 -15.12
C GLN A 124 16.71 16.64 -14.70
N SER A 125 17.46 17.61 -15.23
CA SER A 125 17.24 19.03 -14.92
C SER A 125 15.80 19.45 -15.22
N GLY A 126 15.04 19.86 -14.20
CA GLY A 126 13.67 20.37 -14.35
C GLY A 126 12.56 19.35 -14.11
N ASP A 127 12.57 18.72 -12.93
CA ASP A 127 11.39 18.02 -12.35
C ASP A 127 11.10 16.59 -12.84
N ALA A 128 12.07 15.93 -13.49
CA ALA A 128 11.93 14.52 -13.87
C ALA A 128 12.90 13.61 -13.11
N PHE A 129 12.36 12.53 -12.55
CA PHE A 129 13.09 11.50 -11.83
C PHE A 129 13.06 10.18 -12.62
N TYR A 130 14.20 9.50 -12.72
CA TYR A 130 14.31 8.22 -13.40
C TYR A 130 14.64 7.09 -12.44
N TYR A 131 13.94 5.98 -12.61
CA TYR A 131 14.22 4.74 -11.89
C TYR A 131 14.05 3.53 -12.82
N ARG A 132 14.67 2.42 -12.45
CA ARG A 132 14.48 1.11 -13.08
C ARG A 132 13.66 0.23 -12.15
N SER A 133 12.71 -0.51 -12.71
CA SER A 133 12.05 -1.63 -12.05
C SER A 133 12.52 -2.95 -12.68
N GLU A 134 12.81 -3.95 -11.86
CA GLU A 134 13.11 -5.31 -12.27
C GLU A 134 12.04 -6.24 -11.69
N CYS A 135 11.12 -6.74 -12.52
CA CYS A 135 10.03 -7.62 -12.11
C CYS A 135 10.11 -8.94 -12.89
N ASP A 136 10.15 -10.08 -12.20
CA ASP A 136 10.29 -11.41 -12.82
C ASP A 136 11.43 -11.50 -13.86
N GLY A 137 12.56 -10.82 -13.58
CA GLY A 137 13.72 -10.76 -14.48
C GLY A 137 13.55 -9.86 -15.71
N ASN A 138 12.50 -9.04 -15.75
CA ASN A 138 12.29 -8.03 -16.79
C ASN A 138 12.53 -6.62 -16.24
N GLY A 139 13.63 -6.02 -16.69
CA GLY A 139 13.98 -4.63 -16.41
C GLY A 139 13.21 -3.63 -17.29
N ARG A 140 12.64 -2.59 -16.68
CA ARG A 140 12.04 -1.45 -17.40
C ARG A 140 12.45 -0.14 -16.73
N ILE A 141 12.73 0.88 -17.55
CA ILE A 141 13.03 2.23 -17.08
C ILE A 141 11.75 3.05 -17.07
N TRP A 142 11.57 3.83 -16.02
CA TRP A 142 10.44 4.70 -15.80
C TRP A 142 10.91 6.13 -15.58
N ARG A 143 10.10 7.06 -16.06
CA ARG A 143 10.21 8.49 -15.83
C ARG A 143 9.03 8.92 -14.96
N TYR A 144 9.33 9.56 -13.84
CA TYR A 144 8.34 10.25 -13.03
C TYR A 144 8.45 11.76 -13.26
N VAL A 145 7.36 12.39 -13.69
CA VAL A 145 7.26 13.83 -13.94
C VAL A 145 6.55 14.46 -12.75
N ILE A 146 7.28 15.22 -11.93
CA ILE A 146 6.76 15.76 -10.66
C ILE A 146 5.60 16.73 -10.90
N ALA A 147 5.70 17.59 -11.91
CA ALA A 147 4.70 18.63 -12.18
C ALA A 147 3.31 18.04 -12.48
N ASP A 148 3.29 16.87 -13.14
CA ASP A 148 2.07 16.19 -13.57
C ASP A 148 1.66 15.04 -12.63
N ASP A 149 2.47 14.75 -11.61
CA ASP A 149 2.36 13.55 -10.76
C ASP A 149 2.17 12.27 -11.59
N ALA A 150 2.95 12.14 -12.66
CA ALA A 150 2.76 11.13 -13.70
C ALA A 150 3.97 10.20 -13.83
N VAL A 151 3.68 8.91 -13.99
CA VAL A 151 4.68 7.86 -14.25
C VAL A 151 4.54 7.36 -15.68
N GLU A 152 5.63 7.37 -16.43
CA GLU A 152 5.65 6.98 -17.83
C GLU A 152 6.81 6.00 -18.12
N PRO A 153 6.60 5.00 -18.99
CA PRO A 153 7.69 4.14 -19.42
C PRO A 153 8.68 4.94 -20.29
N ALA A 154 9.98 4.77 -20.03
CA ALA A 154 11.04 5.34 -20.84
C ALA A 154 11.82 4.23 -21.53
N ALA A 155 12.15 4.43 -22.82
CA ALA A 155 12.94 3.45 -23.58
C ALA A 155 14.39 3.34 -23.06
N ALA A 156 14.96 4.47 -22.62
CA ALA A 156 16.28 4.57 -22.01
C ALA A 156 16.30 5.73 -21.00
N ALA A 157 17.24 5.66 -20.05
CA ALA A 157 17.57 6.80 -19.21
C ALA A 157 18.43 7.80 -20.02
N PRO A 158 18.18 9.12 -19.93
CA PRO A 158 19.03 10.12 -20.55
C PRO A 158 20.48 10.04 -20.03
N ASP A 159 21.44 10.44 -20.87
CA ASP A 159 22.81 10.66 -20.41
C ASP A 159 22.87 11.88 -19.48
N GLY A 160 23.81 11.86 -18.53
CA GLY A 160 24.05 13.00 -17.64
C GLY A 160 22.98 13.23 -16.57
N LEU A 161 22.24 12.20 -16.16
CA LEU A 161 21.40 12.28 -14.96
C LEU A 161 22.22 12.71 -13.75
N TYR A 162 21.69 13.63 -12.96
CA TYR A 162 22.25 14.00 -11.68
C TYR A 162 21.98 12.87 -10.66
N ALA A 163 23.05 12.25 -10.18
CA ALA A 163 23.01 11.25 -9.14
C ALA A 163 24.14 11.53 -8.13
N ALA A 164 23.77 12.03 -6.96
CA ALA A 164 24.68 12.27 -5.83
C ALA A 164 24.09 11.54 -4.61
N PRO A 165 24.35 10.23 -4.46
CA PRO A 165 23.75 9.44 -3.39
C PRO A 165 24.17 9.95 -2.02
N ILE A 166 23.19 9.98 -1.11
CA ILE A 166 23.41 10.23 0.31
C ILE A 166 23.03 8.98 1.11
N PRO A 167 23.74 8.69 2.21
CA PRO A 167 23.42 7.56 3.07
C PRO A 167 21.97 7.59 3.56
N ALA A 168 21.37 6.42 3.74
CA ALA A 168 20.02 6.29 4.31
C ALA A 168 19.90 6.96 5.69
N SER A 169 20.98 7.01 6.48
CA SER A 169 21.03 7.68 7.78
C SER A 169 20.66 9.17 7.71
N ASP A 170 20.89 9.83 6.57
CA ASP A 170 20.71 11.28 6.42
C ASP A 170 19.25 11.64 6.12
N VAL A 171 18.39 10.64 5.84
CA VAL A 171 16.97 10.84 5.50
C VAL A 171 16.01 10.30 6.55
N ILE A 172 16.51 9.60 7.57
CA ILE A 172 15.66 8.93 8.58
C ILE A 172 14.80 9.89 9.39
N GLU A 173 15.20 11.15 9.53
CA GLU A 173 14.41 12.15 10.26
C GLU A 173 13.10 12.50 9.55
N GLY A 174 13.07 12.41 8.22
CA GLY A 174 11.90 12.74 7.40
C GLY A 174 10.88 11.62 7.25
N VAL A 175 11.17 10.41 7.74
CA VAL A 175 10.31 9.23 7.58
C VAL A 175 10.02 8.54 8.92
N LEU A 176 8.95 7.74 8.94
CA LEU A 176 8.55 6.85 10.03
C LEU A 176 8.28 5.47 9.45
N ALA A 177 8.62 4.39 10.16
CA ALA A 177 8.22 3.05 9.73
C ALA A 177 6.73 2.79 10.02
N ASP A 178 6.00 2.15 9.10
CA ASP A 178 4.60 1.71 9.33
C ASP A 178 4.58 0.41 10.15
N VAL A 179 5.07 0.49 11.39
CA VAL A 179 5.18 -0.65 12.32
C VAL A 179 4.32 -0.40 13.56
N TYR A 180 3.71 -1.47 14.06
CA TYR A 180 3.02 -1.49 15.34
C TYR A 180 3.82 -2.32 16.36
N PRO A 181 4.01 -1.83 17.60
CA PRO A 181 3.53 -0.56 18.15
C PRO A 181 4.34 0.66 17.67
N ARG A 182 3.70 1.85 17.66
CA ARG A 182 4.24 3.07 17.01
C ARG A 182 5.51 3.64 17.66
N ASP A 183 5.76 3.31 18.93
CA ASP A 183 7.00 3.65 19.63
C ASP A 183 8.24 3.01 18.99
N LEU A 184 8.08 1.86 18.33
CA LEU A 184 9.15 1.20 17.58
C LEU A 184 9.40 1.81 16.20
N ALA A 185 8.48 2.63 15.69
CA ALA A 185 8.58 3.21 14.35
C ALA A 185 9.82 4.09 14.14
N THR A 186 10.46 4.55 15.21
CA THR A 186 11.70 5.35 15.15
C THR A 186 12.96 4.52 15.03
N VAL A 187 13.01 3.38 15.72
CA VAL A 187 14.21 2.55 15.81
C VAL A 187 14.41 1.73 14.54
N SER A 188 13.32 1.42 13.83
CA SER A 188 13.37 0.52 12.67
C SER A 188 13.47 1.22 11.32
N ARG A 189 13.45 2.55 11.24
CA ARG A 189 13.31 3.31 9.98
C ARG A 189 14.34 2.92 8.93
N GLU A 190 15.60 2.83 9.35
CA GLU A 190 16.73 2.51 8.47
C GLU A 190 16.56 1.14 7.80
N THR A 191 16.00 0.15 8.52
CA THR A 191 15.76 -1.19 7.99
C THR A 191 14.75 -1.23 6.84
N PHE A 192 13.87 -0.24 6.77
CA PHE A 192 12.86 -0.12 5.71
C PHE A 192 13.36 0.68 4.50
N ILE A 193 14.53 1.33 4.57
CA ILE A 193 15.15 2.02 3.44
C ILE A 193 16.11 1.05 2.75
N VAL A 194 16.04 0.97 1.42
CA VAL A 194 16.92 0.11 0.62
C VAL A 194 17.94 0.97 -0.12
N GLY A 195 19.21 0.79 0.25
CA GLY A 195 20.33 1.50 -0.37
C GLY A 195 20.37 2.99 -0.02
N ASP A 196 21.08 3.75 -0.85
CA ASP A 196 21.23 5.19 -0.68
C ASP A 196 20.04 5.97 -1.27
N ALA A 197 19.80 7.16 -0.73
CA ALA A 197 18.80 8.08 -1.24
C ALA A 197 19.41 9.03 -2.28
N LEU A 198 18.60 9.53 -3.22
CA LEU A 198 19.02 10.48 -4.25
C LEU A 198 18.32 11.84 -4.08
N PRO A 199 19.00 12.85 -3.51
CA PRO A 199 18.48 14.22 -3.51
C PRO A 199 18.39 14.79 -4.93
N SER A 200 17.37 15.59 -5.19
CA SER A 200 17.25 16.36 -6.42
C SER A 200 18.29 17.49 -6.46
N PRO A 201 18.68 17.97 -7.66
CA PRO A 201 19.69 19.03 -7.81
C PRO A 201 19.35 20.33 -7.07
N ASP A 202 18.05 20.63 -6.91
CA ASP A 202 17.52 21.80 -6.22
C ASP A 202 17.28 21.59 -4.72
N GLY A 203 17.55 20.38 -4.21
CA GLY A 203 17.35 20.02 -2.80
C GLY A 203 15.90 20.06 -2.33
N ARG A 204 14.92 20.00 -3.24
CA ARG A 204 13.48 20.01 -2.89
C ARG A 204 12.92 18.61 -2.64
N PHE A 205 13.48 17.61 -3.32
CA PHE A 205 13.03 16.22 -3.28
C PHE A 205 14.17 15.31 -2.90
N ILE A 206 13.84 14.22 -2.21
CA ILE A 206 14.75 13.10 -1.99
C ILE A 206 14.04 11.83 -2.44
N ALA A 207 14.59 11.17 -3.45
CA ALA A 207 14.12 9.86 -3.88
C ALA A 207 14.73 8.78 -3.00
N LEU A 208 13.91 7.85 -2.54
CA LEU A 208 14.36 6.68 -1.77
C LEU A 208 13.52 5.46 -2.12
N ILE A 209 14.07 4.27 -1.84
CA ILE A 209 13.34 3.01 -1.97
C ILE A 209 12.95 2.57 -0.57
N SER A 210 11.66 2.34 -0.35
CA SER A 210 11.18 1.66 0.85
C SER A 210 10.90 0.20 0.57
N ARG A 211 11.03 -0.65 1.59
CA ARG A 211 10.71 -2.09 1.49
C ARG A 211 10.13 -2.59 2.79
N HIS A 212 8.98 -3.26 2.71
CA HIS A 212 8.45 -4.06 3.82
C HIS A 212 9.41 -5.22 4.13
N VAL A 213 9.62 -5.59 5.40
CA VAL A 213 10.65 -6.58 5.83
C VAL A 213 10.73 -7.82 4.91
N TYR A 214 9.58 -8.38 4.53
CA TYR A 214 9.48 -9.50 3.58
C TYR A 214 8.51 -9.19 2.43
N GLY A 215 8.32 -7.93 2.07
CA GLY A 215 7.27 -7.51 1.16
C GLY A 215 7.73 -6.61 0.01
N PRO A 216 6.79 -5.99 -0.70
CA PRO A 216 7.09 -5.23 -1.89
C PRO A 216 7.94 -4.00 -1.58
N GLN A 217 8.66 -3.56 -2.61
CA GLN A 217 9.35 -2.27 -2.60
C GLN A 217 8.42 -1.15 -3.14
N ASP A 218 8.70 0.08 -2.74
CA ASP A 218 8.13 1.30 -3.31
C ASP A 218 9.23 2.32 -3.58
N VAL A 219 9.10 3.05 -4.67
CA VAL A 219 9.87 4.29 -4.88
C VAL A 219 9.07 5.43 -4.28
N LEU A 220 9.72 6.20 -3.41
CA LEU A 220 9.10 7.30 -2.70
C LEU A 220 9.86 8.60 -2.96
N LEU A 221 9.15 9.73 -2.99
CA LEU A 221 9.72 11.06 -2.95
C LEU A 221 9.37 11.73 -1.63
N LEU A 222 10.39 12.04 -0.85
CA LEU A 222 10.30 12.81 0.36
C LEU A 222 10.51 14.29 0.03
N THR A 223 9.66 15.16 0.57
CA THR A 223 9.86 16.62 0.54
C THR A 223 9.88 17.18 1.95
N SER A 224 10.74 18.18 2.14
CA SER A 224 10.92 18.93 3.38
C SER A 224 10.35 20.34 3.23
N PRO A 225 9.76 20.93 4.28
CA PRO A 225 9.32 22.32 4.27
C PRO A 225 10.51 23.29 4.27
N VAL A 226 11.71 22.81 4.67
CA VAL A 226 12.97 23.54 4.59
C VAL A 226 13.82 22.89 3.52
N SER A 227 14.20 23.65 2.48
CA SER A 227 15.09 23.18 1.42
C SER A 227 16.36 22.58 2.03
N PHE A 228 16.74 21.37 1.60
CA PHE A 228 17.99 20.78 2.06
C PHE A 228 19.14 21.70 1.61
N PRO A 229 20.08 22.06 2.51
CA PRO A 229 21.17 22.93 2.13
C PRO A 229 21.91 22.31 0.94
N PRO A 230 22.24 23.09 -0.12
CA PRO A 230 23.00 22.57 -1.23
C PRO A 230 24.33 22.04 -0.68
N GLN A 231 24.59 20.75 -0.88
CA GLN A 231 25.85 20.17 -0.43
C GLN A 231 26.99 20.82 -1.22
N SER A 232 27.79 21.64 -0.54
CA SER A 232 29.03 22.17 -1.10
C SER A 232 29.98 21.00 -1.31
N ARG A 233 30.27 20.69 -2.59
CA ARG A 233 31.30 19.71 -2.97
C ARG A 233 32.69 20.18 -2.56
#